data_AF-A0AB38R5T8-F1
#
_entry.id   AF-A0AB38R5T8-F1
#
_cell.length_a   1.000
_cell.length_b   1.000
_cell.length_c   1.000
_cell.angle_alpha   90.00
_cell.angle_beta   90.00
_cell.angle_gamma   90.00
#
_symmetry.space_group_name_H-M   'P 1'
#
loop_
_entity.id
_entity.type
_entity.pdbx_description
1 polymer ?
#
loop_
_entity_poly.entity_id
_entity_poly.type
_entity_poly.pdbx_seq_one_letter_code
_entity_poly.pdbx_strand_id
1 'polypeptide(L)'
;MTIDLSAPELVLFPLAASPVAVSGTRTSRDKKLTKSVGEHWACTVLAGLGWAASLTRDGVARTDVLAVYMESGAMVSAQVKAASFSTNPSWYFGEKGLLPAMSPQEWYLLVVLPENPFGTPRTFVVPRDHAAAGAWIAYRDWLTDPTAEPGARTTKPSAARTYSWVFEDYEDQWERMTMPADEAPILLPTYMRDLAASERVGLPPGHPWQHRLPEW
;
A
#
# COMPACT_ATOMS: atom_id res chain seq x y z
N MET A 1 -56.90 -30.22 19.65
CA MET A 1 -56.31 -29.50 18.51
C MET A 1 -54.83 -29.86 18.52
N THR A 2 -54.48 -30.89 17.77
CA THR A 2 -53.16 -31.54 17.79
C THR A 2 -52.37 -30.99 16.63
N ILE A 3 -51.20 -30.39 16.90
CA ILE A 3 -50.32 -29.85 15.86
C ILE A 3 -49.51 -31.02 15.29
N ASP A 4 -49.65 -31.22 13.99
CA ASP A 4 -48.88 -32.17 13.18
C ASP A 4 -47.44 -31.67 13.05
N LEU A 5 -46.47 -32.50 13.42
CA LEU A 5 -45.03 -32.25 13.35
C LEU A 5 -44.41 -32.99 12.15
N SER A 6 -45.04 -32.92 10.98
CA SER A 6 -44.40 -33.36 9.74
C SER A 6 -43.32 -32.35 9.34
N ALA A 7 -42.05 -32.70 9.56
CA ALA A 7 -40.89 -31.95 9.09
C ALA A 7 -40.91 -31.83 7.55
N PRO A 8 -40.64 -30.66 6.96
CA PRO A 8 -40.41 -30.59 5.52
C PRO A 8 -39.08 -31.29 5.20
N GLU A 9 -39.15 -32.20 4.23
CA GLU A 9 -38.04 -32.94 3.67
C GLU A 9 -36.94 -31.97 3.19
N LEU A 10 -35.79 -31.98 3.86
CA LEU A 10 -34.60 -31.24 3.45
C LEU A 10 -34.09 -31.84 2.13
N VAL A 11 -34.40 -31.19 1.02
CA VAL A 11 -33.82 -31.51 -0.28
C VAL A 11 -32.33 -31.15 -0.23
N LEU A 12 -31.49 -32.16 0.06
CA LEU A 12 -30.04 -32.05 -0.11
C LEU A 12 -29.76 -31.90 -1.61
N PHE A 13 -29.45 -30.69 -2.05
CA PHE A 13 -28.81 -30.51 -3.34
C PHE A 13 -27.42 -31.16 -3.28
N PRO A 14 -27.07 -32.09 -4.18
CA PRO A 14 -25.71 -32.59 -4.24
C PRO A 14 -24.79 -31.42 -4.59
N LEU A 15 -23.77 -31.22 -3.74
CA LEU A 15 -22.67 -30.29 -4.00
C LEU A 15 -21.96 -30.79 -5.26
N ALA A 16 -22.34 -30.25 -6.42
CA ALA A 16 -21.71 -30.59 -7.68
C ALA A 16 -20.23 -30.20 -7.62
N ALA A 17 -19.41 -31.14 -8.03
CA ALA A 17 -17.97 -31.18 -7.86
C ALA A 17 -17.23 -30.00 -8.50
N SER A 18 -16.10 -29.70 -7.86
CA SER A 18 -14.86 -29.09 -8.36
C SER A 18 -14.93 -27.67 -8.92
N PRO A 19 -14.12 -26.72 -8.40
CA PRO A 19 -13.89 -25.48 -9.10
C PRO A 19 -13.25 -25.82 -10.46
N VAL A 20 -13.87 -25.34 -11.54
CA VAL A 20 -13.22 -25.25 -12.84
C VAL A 20 -11.90 -24.51 -12.62
N ALA A 21 -10.79 -25.23 -12.68
CA ALA A 21 -9.48 -24.61 -12.75
C ALA A 21 -9.49 -23.81 -14.05
N VAL A 22 -9.66 -22.49 -13.93
CA VAL A 22 -9.38 -21.57 -15.03
C VAL A 22 -7.87 -21.59 -15.22
N SER A 23 -7.39 -22.61 -15.92
CA SER A 23 -6.03 -22.71 -16.44
C SER A 23 -5.90 -21.72 -17.60
N GLY A 24 -5.95 -20.44 -17.28
CA GLY A 24 -5.46 -19.39 -18.15
C GLY A 24 -3.99 -19.17 -17.80
N THR A 25 -3.09 -19.43 -18.75
CA THR A 25 -1.77 -18.77 -18.76
C THR A 25 -2.00 -17.29 -18.46
N ARG A 26 -1.56 -16.85 -17.29
CA ARG A 26 -1.94 -15.57 -16.70
C ARG A 26 -1.29 -14.45 -17.50
N THR A 27 -1.97 -13.97 -18.53
CA THR A 27 -1.66 -12.68 -19.14
C THR A 27 -1.64 -11.65 -18.02
N SER A 28 -0.60 -10.80 -18.00
CA SER A 28 -0.46 -9.77 -16.98
C SER A 28 -1.79 -9.03 -16.82
N ARG A 29 -2.33 -9.00 -15.60
CA ARG A 29 -3.59 -8.30 -15.31
C ARG A 29 -3.49 -6.87 -15.82
N ASP A 30 -4.55 -6.39 -16.50
CA ASP A 30 -4.60 -5.01 -16.98
C ASP A 30 -4.28 -4.04 -15.84
N LYS A 31 -3.43 -3.03 -16.12
CA LYS A 31 -2.94 -2.10 -15.09
C LYS A 31 -4.06 -1.26 -14.49
N LYS A 32 -5.07 -0.87 -15.29
CA LYS A 32 -6.22 -0.12 -14.81
C LYS A 32 -7.11 -0.99 -13.92
N LEU A 33 -7.31 -2.26 -14.29
CA LEU A 33 -8.04 -3.20 -13.42
C LEU A 33 -7.28 -3.48 -12.12
N THR A 34 -5.95 -3.61 -12.17
CA THR A 34 -5.11 -3.76 -10.96
C THR A 34 -5.27 -2.57 -10.03
N LYS A 35 -5.22 -1.33 -10.56
CA LYS A 35 -5.49 -0.10 -9.80
C LYS A 35 -6.86 -0.15 -9.14
N SER A 36 -7.91 -0.39 -9.93
CA SER A 36 -9.30 -0.39 -9.46
C SER A 36 -9.54 -1.40 -8.34
N VAL A 37 -9.02 -2.63 -8.45
CA VAL A 37 -9.16 -3.65 -7.39
C VAL A 37 -8.51 -3.17 -6.09
N GLY A 38 -7.33 -2.57 -6.14
CA GLY A 38 -6.67 -2.05 -4.93
C GLY A 38 -7.44 -0.92 -4.26
N GLU A 39 -8.01 0.00 -5.04
CA GLU A 39 -8.83 1.11 -4.54
C GLU A 39 -10.11 0.63 -3.85
N HIS A 40 -10.83 -0.30 -4.48
CA HIS A 40 -12.02 -0.90 -3.89
C HIS A 40 -11.71 -1.75 -2.65
N TRP A 41 -10.58 -2.46 -2.66
CA TRP A 41 -10.10 -3.19 -1.49
C TRP A 41 -9.84 -2.24 -0.31
N ALA A 42 -9.12 -1.14 -0.54
CA ALA A 42 -8.86 -0.14 0.50
C ALA A 42 -10.16 0.40 1.13
N CYS A 43 -11.14 0.79 0.30
CA CYS A 43 -12.44 1.22 0.80
C CYS A 43 -13.17 0.13 1.59
N THR A 44 -13.07 -1.13 1.16
CA THR A 44 -13.70 -2.28 1.84
C THR A 44 -13.13 -2.48 3.24
N VAL A 45 -11.80 -2.49 3.37
CA VAL A 45 -11.14 -2.67 4.66
C VAL A 45 -11.44 -1.50 5.59
N LEU A 46 -11.29 -0.26 5.10
CA LEU A 46 -11.60 0.94 5.87
C LEU A 46 -13.05 0.95 6.37
N ALA A 47 -14.01 0.62 5.50
CA ALA A 47 -15.41 0.51 5.91
C ALA A 47 -15.62 -0.56 7.00
N GLY A 48 -14.96 -1.72 6.86
CA GLY A 48 -14.97 -2.78 7.87
C GLY A 48 -14.36 -2.36 9.21
N LEU A 49 -13.44 -1.41 9.19
CA LEU A 49 -12.80 -0.82 10.37
C LEU A 49 -13.53 0.43 10.90
N GLY A 50 -14.75 0.72 10.44
CA GLY A 50 -15.56 1.82 10.96
C GLY A 50 -15.25 3.19 10.35
N TRP A 51 -14.62 3.24 9.18
CA TRP A 51 -14.42 4.48 8.43
C TRP A 51 -15.50 4.68 7.36
N ALA A 52 -16.02 5.89 7.24
CA ALA A 52 -16.76 6.32 6.05
C ALA A 52 -15.76 6.63 4.92
N ALA A 53 -15.42 5.62 4.13
CA ALA A 53 -14.48 5.71 3.02
C ALA A 53 -15.16 5.94 1.66
N SER A 54 -14.53 6.74 0.80
CA SER A 54 -15.02 7.06 -0.54
C SER A 54 -13.86 7.19 -1.54
N LEU A 55 -14.10 6.77 -2.79
CA LEU A 55 -13.17 7.01 -3.89
C LEU A 55 -13.30 8.45 -4.38
N THR A 56 -12.17 9.09 -4.65
CA THR A 56 -12.16 10.41 -5.28
C THR A 56 -12.34 10.30 -6.79
N ARG A 57 -12.72 11.42 -7.43
CA ARG A 57 -12.74 11.50 -8.89
C ARG A 57 -11.33 11.27 -9.46
N ASP A 58 -11.26 10.63 -10.63
CA ASP A 58 -9.99 10.48 -11.35
C ASP A 58 -9.34 11.84 -11.63
N GLY A 59 -8.02 11.90 -11.45
CA GLY A 59 -7.23 13.12 -11.62
C GLY A 59 -7.19 14.06 -10.39
N VAL A 60 -7.84 13.71 -9.27
CA VAL A 60 -7.55 14.38 -7.99
C VAL A 60 -6.10 14.12 -7.64
N ALA A 61 -5.34 15.20 -7.46
CA ALA A 61 -3.92 15.07 -7.16
C ALA A 61 -3.75 14.42 -5.79
N ARG A 62 -2.84 13.45 -5.69
CA ARG A 62 -2.32 12.88 -4.43
C ARG A 62 -3.28 12.03 -3.60
N THR A 63 -4.53 11.86 -4.02
CA THR A 63 -5.54 11.14 -3.24
C THR A 63 -6.39 10.31 -4.18
N ASP A 64 -6.53 9.03 -3.86
CA ASP A 64 -7.47 8.12 -4.53
C ASP A 64 -8.66 7.78 -3.58
N VAL A 65 -8.44 7.81 -2.26
CA VAL A 65 -9.42 7.52 -1.21
C VAL A 65 -9.44 8.65 -0.18
N LEU A 66 -10.65 9.12 0.18
CA LEU A 66 -10.90 9.94 1.36
C LEU A 66 -11.71 9.14 2.37
N ALA A 67 -11.32 9.16 3.64
CA ALA A 67 -12.05 8.46 4.68
C ALA A 67 -12.16 9.28 5.96
N VAL A 68 -13.28 9.12 6.67
CA VAL A 68 -13.55 9.73 7.98
C VAL A 68 -13.82 8.62 8.99
N TYR A 69 -13.09 8.58 10.09
CA TYR A 69 -13.32 7.62 11.16
C TYR A 69 -14.58 8.01 11.92
N MET A 70 -15.57 7.10 11.99
CA MET A 70 -16.91 7.46 12.47
C MET A 70 -16.97 7.79 13.95
N GLU A 71 -16.04 7.26 14.74
CA GLU A 71 -16.01 7.46 16.20
C GLU A 71 -15.39 8.80 16.60
N SER A 72 -14.23 9.15 16.04
CA SER A 72 -13.50 10.37 16.43
C SER A 72 -13.65 11.54 15.45
N GLY A 73 -14.14 11.28 14.23
CA GLY A 73 -14.13 12.26 13.14
C GLY A 73 -12.75 12.50 12.51
N ALA A 74 -11.74 11.70 12.85
CA ALA A 74 -10.42 11.77 12.21
C ALA A 74 -10.56 11.58 10.69
N MET A 75 -9.88 12.41 9.90
CA MET A 75 -9.94 12.35 8.44
C MET A 75 -8.61 11.92 7.88
N VAL A 76 -8.64 11.11 6.81
CA VAL A 76 -7.44 10.66 6.10
C VAL A 76 -7.65 10.77 4.59
N SER A 77 -6.55 11.09 3.92
CA SER A 77 -6.41 11.07 2.47
C SER A 77 -5.37 10.03 2.09
N ALA A 78 -5.77 9.01 1.35
CA ALA A 78 -4.90 7.92 0.97
C ALA A 78 -4.70 7.87 -0.55
N GLN A 79 -3.45 7.69 -0.95
CA GLN A 79 -3.10 7.31 -2.31
C GLN A 79 -2.91 5.79 -2.38
N VAL A 80 -3.57 5.13 -3.32
CA VAL A 80 -3.52 3.68 -3.44
C VAL A 80 -2.53 3.30 -4.54
N LYS A 81 -1.63 2.36 -4.25
CA LYS A 81 -0.76 1.76 -5.26
C LYS A 81 -0.93 0.25 -5.21
N ALA A 82 -1.51 -0.30 -6.27
CA ALA A 82 -1.73 -1.74 -6.38
C ALA A 82 -0.66 -2.40 -7.26
N ALA A 83 -0.15 -3.53 -6.79
CA ALA A 83 0.70 -4.44 -7.54
C ALA A 83 -0.02 -5.79 -7.74
N SER A 84 0.19 -6.42 -8.89
CA SER A 84 -0.20 -7.83 -9.05
C SER A 84 0.66 -8.73 -8.18
N PHE A 85 0.16 -9.94 -7.91
CA PHE A 85 0.92 -10.97 -7.22
C PHE A 85 2.30 -11.18 -7.86
N SER A 86 3.34 -11.20 -7.01
CA SER A 86 4.69 -11.57 -7.38
C SER A 86 5.46 -11.95 -6.11
N THR A 87 6.58 -12.67 -6.27
CA THR A 87 7.46 -13.02 -5.15
C THR A 87 8.12 -11.80 -4.52
N ASN A 88 8.45 -10.80 -5.32
CA ASN A 88 9.05 -9.53 -4.90
C ASN A 88 8.20 -8.35 -5.40
N PRO A 89 7.03 -8.09 -4.81
CA PRO A 89 6.17 -7.02 -5.26
C PRO A 89 6.84 -5.68 -5.04
N SER A 90 6.57 -4.76 -5.96
CA SER A 90 7.19 -3.44 -6.01
C SER A 90 6.22 -2.42 -6.57
N TRP A 91 6.31 -1.19 -6.11
CA TRP A 91 5.52 -0.07 -6.63
C TRP A 91 6.40 1.00 -7.21
N TYR A 92 5.78 1.78 -8.08
CA TYR A 92 6.38 2.96 -8.69
C TYR A 92 5.72 4.20 -8.11
N PHE A 93 6.51 5.07 -7.47
CA PHE A 93 6.01 6.28 -6.81
C PHE A 93 5.88 7.46 -7.76
N GLY A 94 6.81 7.58 -8.71
CA GLY A 94 6.93 8.74 -9.59
C GLY A 94 7.32 10.01 -8.85
N GLU A 95 7.57 11.09 -9.60
CA GLU A 95 8.14 12.34 -9.02
C GLU A 95 7.26 12.91 -7.92
N LYS A 96 5.95 13.01 -8.18
CA LYS A 96 4.99 13.56 -7.21
C LYS A 96 4.82 12.68 -5.98
N GLY A 97 5.11 11.38 -6.09
CA GLY A 97 5.02 10.44 -4.97
C GLY A 97 6.21 10.51 -4.01
N LEU A 98 7.30 11.17 -4.41
CA LEU A 98 8.49 11.40 -3.57
C LEU A 98 8.48 12.78 -2.91
N LEU A 99 7.50 13.62 -3.22
CA LEU A 99 7.35 14.93 -2.59
C LEU A 99 6.80 14.78 -1.17
N PRO A 100 7.20 15.66 -0.24
CA PRO A 100 6.68 15.68 1.12
C PRO A 100 5.15 15.75 1.19
N ALA A 101 4.63 15.31 2.33
CA ALA A 101 3.24 15.54 2.70
C ALA A 101 2.91 17.03 2.73
N MET A 102 1.71 17.38 2.27
CA MET A 102 1.14 18.72 2.37
C MET A 102 0.19 18.83 3.57
N SER A 103 -0.26 17.70 4.11
CA SER A 103 -1.02 17.62 5.35
C SER A 103 -0.63 16.38 6.17
N PRO A 104 -0.86 16.39 7.48
CA PRO A 104 -0.60 15.23 8.34
C PRO A 104 -1.63 14.11 8.15
N GLN A 105 -2.49 14.19 7.14
CA GLN A 105 -3.55 13.20 6.87
C GLN A 105 -3.23 12.39 5.61
N GLU A 106 -2.03 12.54 5.05
CA GLU A 106 -1.62 11.89 3.80
C GLU A 106 -0.96 10.52 4.05
N TRP A 107 -1.60 9.47 3.53
CA TRP A 107 -1.17 8.09 3.63
C TRP A 107 -0.99 7.45 2.26
N TYR A 108 -0.17 6.40 2.19
CA TYR A 108 -0.13 5.44 1.11
C TYR A 108 -0.74 4.12 1.57
N LEU A 109 -1.58 3.54 0.71
CA LEU A 109 -2.02 2.16 0.83
C LEU A 109 -1.38 1.36 -0.30
N LEU A 110 -0.33 0.63 0.03
CA LEU A 110 0.40 -0.20 -0.92
C LEU A 110 -0.21 -1.59 -0.90
N VAL A 111 -0.94 -1.95 -1.96
CA VAL A 111 -1.72 -3.18 -2.04
C VAL A 111 -1.00 -4.19 -2.92
N VAL A 112 -0.87 -5.43 -2.45
CA VAL A 112 -0.46 -6.58 -3.27
C VAL A 112 -1.66 -7.48 -3.47
N LEU A 113 -2.11 -7.58 -4.71
CA LEU A 113 -3.22 -8.44 -5.05
C LEU A 113 -2.80 -9.90 -4.99
N PRO A 114 -3.68 -10.79 -4.51
CA PRO A 114 -3.43 -12.23 -4.45
C PRO A 114 -3.34 -12.85 -5.85
N GLU A 115 -2.79 -14.06 -5.90
CA GLU A 115 -2.81 -14.89 -7.11
C GLU A 115 -4.25 -15.23 -7.54
N ASN A 116 -5.05 -15.68 -6.59
CA ASN A 116 -6.46 -15.97 -6.81
C ASN A 116 -7.30 -14.70 -6.60
N PRO A 117 -8.21 -14.30 -7.52
CA PRO A 117 -9.09 -13.12 -7.32
C PRO A 117 -9.97 -13.18 -6.07
N PHE A 118 -10.17 -14.35 -5.46
CA PHE A 118 -10.92 -14.52 -4.22
C PHE A 118 -10.05 -14.50 -2.95
N GLY A 119 -8.73 -14.36 -3.09
CA GLY A 119 -7.83 -14.22 -1.94
C GLY A 119 -7.90 -12.83 -1.30
N THR A 120 -7.31 -12.72 -0.12
CA THR A 120 -7.15 -11.44 0.58
C THR A 120 -5.91 -10.70 0.07
N PRO A 121 -6.03 -9.45 -0.42
CA PRO A 121 -4.87 -8.62 -0.72
C PRO A 121 -4.09 -8.25 0.55
N ARG A 122 -2.75 -8.29 0.45
CA ARG A 122 -1.86 -7.75 1.48
C ARG A 122 -1.81 -6.24 1.36
N THR A 123 -1.81 -5.50 2.47
CA THR A 123 -1.77 -4.04 2.44
C THR A 123 -0.75 -3.48 3.41
N PHE A 124 0.09 -2.59 2.93
CA PHE A 124 1.03 -1.83 3.76
C PHE A 124 0.50 -0.40 3.91
N VAL A 125 0.30 0.01 5.15
CA VAL A 125 -0.29 1.30 5.52
C VAL A 125 0.83 2.25 5.93
N VAL A 126 1.25 3.10 5.00
CA VAL A 126 2.51 3.85 5.12
C VAL A 126 2.23 5.36 5.14
N PRO A 127 2.68 6.11 6.14
CA PRO A 127 2.65 7.58 6.09
C PRO A 127 3.36 8.10 4.84
N ARG A 128 2.87 9.21 4.27
CA ARG A 128 3.43 9.72 3.01
C ARG A 128 4.93 10.03 3.07
N ASP A 129 5.36 10.70 4.11
CA ASP A 129 6.78 11.04 4.30
C ASP A 129 7.62 9.77 4.49
N HIS A 130 7.10 8.77 5.20
CA HIS A 130 7.80 7.50 5.38
C HIS A 130 7.97 6.77 4.04
N ALA A 131 6.92 6.77 3.21
CA ALA A 131 6.97 6.20 1.88
C ALA A 131 7.95 6.94 0.96
N ALA A 132 7.95 8.28 0.99
CA ALA A 132 8.86 9.10 0.22
C ALA A 132 10.33 8.87 0.64
N ALA A 133 10.61 8.87 1.95
CA ALA A 133 11.93 8.58 2.49
C ALA A 133 12.39 7.17 2.15
N GLY A 134 11.59 6.13 2.45
CA GLY A 134 11.95 4.74 2.16
C GLY A 134 12.20 4.50 0.67
N ALA A 135 11.35 5.04 -0.21
CA ALA A 135 11.53 4.95 -1.65
C ALA A 135 12.80 5.67 -2.13
N TRP A 136 13.07 6.87 -1.62
CA TRP A 136 14.26 7.64 -1.96
C TRP A 136 15.54 6.94 -1.49
N ILE A 137 15.60 6.51 -0.23
CA ILE A 137 16.76 5.88 0.38
C ILE A 137 17.09 4.59 -0.37
N ALA A 138 16.11 3.72 -0.60
CA ALA A 138 16.30 2.49 -1.37
C ALA A 138 16.82 2.75 -2.79
N TYR A 139 16.25 3.76 -3.47
CA TYR A 139 16.69 4.14 -4.80
C TYR A 139 18.12 4.70 -4.81
N ARG A 140 18.44 5.62 -3.90
CA ARG A 140 19.75 6.27 -3.84
C ARG A 140 20.84 5.30 -3.41
N ASP A 141 20.54 4.42 -2.46
CA ASP A 141 21.47 3.38 -2.05
C ASP A 141 21.81 2.45 -3.22
N TRP A 142 20.80 2.00 -3.96
CA TRP A 142 21.01 1.30 -5.22
C TRP A 142 21.81 2.16 -6.22
N LEU A 143 21.39 3.37 -6.53
CA LEU A 143 22.04 4.20 -7.55
C LEU A 143 23.53 4.46 -7.27
N THR A 144 23.88 4.61 -5.99
CA THR A 144 25.21 5.03 -5.54
C THR A 144 26.04 3.90 -4.94
N ASP A 145 25.62 2.66 -5.13
CA ASP A 145 26.34 1.47 -4.64
C ASP A 145 27.79 1.46 -5.17
N PRO A 146 28.79 1.50 -4.28
CA PRO A 146 30.19 1.58 -4.67
C PRO A 146 30.71 0.30 -5.33
N THR A 147 29.97 -0.81 -5.21
CA THR A 147 30.31 -2.10 -5.81
C THR A 147 29.70 -2.28 -7.20
N ALA A 148 28.85 -1.36 -7.64
CA ALA A 148 28.21 -1.43 -8.94
C ALA A 148 29.18 -1.05 -10.06
N GLU A 149 29.15 -1.81 -11.15
CA GLU A 149 29.90 -1.49 -12.36
C GLU A 149 29.51 -0.09 -12.90
N PRO A 150 30.48 0.72 -13.37
CA PRO A 150 30.20 2.03 -13.94
C PRO A 150 29.14 1.97 -15.05
N GLY A 151 28.10 2.79 -14.95
CA GLY A 151 27.01 2.86 -15.94
C GLY A 151 25.95 1.75 -15.83
N ALA A 152 26.08 0.80 -14.90
CA ALA A 152 25.07 -0.25 -14.69
C ALA A 152 23.76 0.28 -14.08
N ARG A 153 23.81 1.42 -13.38
CA ARG A 153 22.67 2.01 -12.67
C ARG A 153 22.40 3.43 -13.17
N THR A 154 21.36 3.58 -14.01
CA THR A 154 21.06 4.84 -14.72
C THR A 154 19.58 5.24 -14.64
N THR A 155 18.76 4.47 -13.94
CA THR A 155 17.33 4.73 -13.80
C THR A 155 17.11 6.03 -13.04
N LYS A 156 16.20 6.87 -13.55
CA LYS A 156 15.80 8.11 -12.85
C LYS A 156 15.03 7.76 -11.57
N PRO A 157 15.01 8.64 -10.54
CA PRO A 157 14.19 8.41 -9.35
C PRO A 157 12.71 8.24 -9.72
N SER A 158 12.27 9.01 -10.72
CA SER A 158 10.98 8.94 -11.36
C SER A 158 10.78 7.73 -12.27
N ALA A 159 11.60 6.70 -12.21
CA ALA A 159 11.39 5.42 -12.88
C ALA A 159 11.70 4.25 -11.92
N ALA A 160 12.20 4.56 -10.72
CA ALA A 160 12.62 3.59 -9.74
C ALA A 160 11.42 2.88 -9.10
N ARG A 161 11.62 1.58 -8.85
CA ARG A 161 10.66 0.75 -8.14
C ARG A 161 11.12 0.58 -6.71
N THR A 162 10.19 0.68 -5.78
CA THR A 162 10.41 0.38 -4.37
C THR A 162 9.76 -0.94 -4.06
N TYR A 163 10.55 -1.87 -3.54
CA TYR A 163 10.09 -3.22 -3.22
C TYR A 163 9.39 -3.27 -1.85
N SER A 164 8.52 -4.25 -1.68
CA SER A 164 7.75 -4.50 -0.46
C SER A 164 8.56 -4.67 0.80
N TRP A 165 9.76 -5.27 0.73
CA TRP A 165 10.62 -5.44 1.90
C TRP A 165 11.02 -4.10 2.55
N VAL A 166 10.94 -2.97 1.84
CA VAL A 166 11.16 -1.62 2.41
C VAL A 166 10.06 -1.24 3.41
N PHE A 167 8.87 -1.81 3.24
CA PHE A 167 7.66 -1.45 3.99
C PHE A 167 7.07 -2.63 4.74
N GLU A 168 7.80 -3.73 4.91
CA GLU A 168 7.27 -4.99 5.43
C GLU A 168 6.60 -4.81 6.80
N ASP A 169 7.23 -4.06 7.71
CA ASP A 169 6.67 -3.80 9.05
C ASP A 169 5.44 -2.87 9.05
N TYR A 170 5.08 -2.26 7.91
CA TYR A 170 3.82 -1.50 7.75
C TYR A 170 2.63 -2.38 7.35
N GLU A 171 2.81 -3.69 7.20
CA GLU A 171 1.73 -4.60 6.82
C GLU A 171 0.60 -4.59 7.86
N ASP A 172 -0.63 -4.41 7.37
CA ASP A 172 -1.88 -4.39 8.13
C ASP A 172 -1.94 -3.42 9.33
N GLN A 173 -1.09 -2.39 9.36
CA GLN A 173 -1.06 -1.34 10.38
C GLN A 173 -2.20 -0.30 10.22
N TRP A 174 -3.42 -0.75 9.93
CA TRP A 174 -4.57 0.10 9.61
C TRP A 174 -5.01 0.99 10.76
N GLU A 175 -4.89 0.51 12.00
CA GLU A 175 -5.26 1.27 13.20
C GLU A 175 -4.47 2.58 13.33
N ARG A 176 -3.27 2.66 12.74
CA ARG A 176 -2.46 3.89 12.77
C ARG A 176 -3.07 5.03 11.98
N MET A 177 -4.03 4.77 11.10
CA MET A 177 -4.68 5.84 10.37
C MET A 177 -5.54 6.73 11.27
N THR A 178 -5.83 6.33 12.52
CA THR A 178 -6.55 7.16 13.50
C THR A 178 -5.70 8.28 14.11
N MET A 179 -4.37 8.31 13.86
CA MET A 179 -3.46 9.36 14.30
C MET A 179 -2.92 10.17 13.11
N PRO A 180 -2.36 11.37 13.34
CA PRO A 180 -1.61 12.10 12.32
C PRO A 180 -0.46 11.25 11.74
N ALA A 181 -0.28 11.32 10.43
CA ALA A 181 0.73 10.56 9.69
C ALA A 181 2.17 10.96 10.06
N ASP A 182 2.38 12.21 10.48
CA ASP A 182 3.65 12.74 10.97
C ASP A 182 3.96 12.38 12.44
N GLU A 183 2.98 11.82 13.15
CA GLU A 183 3.14 11.27 14.50
C GLU A 183 3.25 9.74 14.51
N ALA A 184 3.00 9.09 13.37
CA ALA A 184 3.10 7.64 13.25
C ALA A 184 4.56 7.16 13.46
N PRO A 185 4.78 6.02 14.12
CA PRO A 185 6.13 5.50 14.31
C PRO A 185 6.74 5.04 12.98
N ILE A 186 8.05 5.06 12.93
CA ILE A 186 8.81 4.73 11.73
C ILE A 186 9.14 3.26 11.74
N LEU A 187 8.53 2.54 10.80
CA LEU A 187 8.70 1.10 10.62
C LEU A 187 9.55 0.79 9.37
N LEU A 188 10.38 1.75 8.94
CA LEU A 188 11.35 1.51 7.87
C LEU A 188 12.52 0.67 8.42
N PRO A 189 13.18 -0.17 7.60
CA PRO A 189 14.31 -0.98 8.07
C PRO A 189 15.40 -0.14 8.75
N THR A 190 15.92 -0.62 9.88
CA THR A 190 16.86 0.15 10.73
C THR A 190 18.09 0.66 9.97
N TYR A 191 18.63 -0.14 9.04
CA TYR A 191 19.79 0.24 8.24
C TYR A 191 19.54 1.50 7.38
N MET A 192 18.28 1.79 7.02
CA MET A 192 17.93 2.99 6.27
C MET A 192 18.14 4.26 7.07
N ARG A 193 18.16 4.19 8.41
CA ARG A 193 18.49 5.34 9.26
C ARG A 193 19.91 5.84 9.03
N ASP A 194 20.86 4.92 8.97
CA ASP A 194 22.27 5.25 8.74
C ASP A 194 22.45 5.82 7.32
N LEU A 195 21.74 5.26 6.34
CA LEU A 195 21.74 5.78 4.98
C LEU A 195 21.13 7.17 4.87
N ALA A 196 20.03 7.44 5.58
CA ALA A 196 19.38 8.75 5.63
C ALA A 196 20.31 9.84 6.19
N ALA A 197 21.20 9.48 7.14
CA ALA A 197 22.20 10.38 7.70
C ALA A 197 23.48 10.52 6.84
N SER A 198 23.69 9.63 5.88
CA SER A 198 24.90 9.62 5.05
C SER A 198 24.87 10.67 3.94
N GLU A 199 26.02 11.24 3.61
CA GLU A 199 26.18 12.15 2.47
C GLU A 199 25.90 11.46 1.13
N ARG A 200 26.22 10.16 1.03
CA ARG A 200 26.03 9.36 -0.19
C ARG A 200 24.56 9.22 -0.57
N VAL A 201 23.71 8.88 0.40
CA VAL A 201 22.29 8.54 0.17
C VAL A 201 21.37 9.69 0.54
N GLY A 202 21.39 10.12 1.81
CA GLY A 202 20.59 11.22 2.31
C GLY A 202 19.08 11.01 2.18
N LEU A 203 18.35 12.12 2.28
CA LEU A 203 16.89 12.19 2.21
C LEU A 203 16.42 12.94 0.95
N PRO A 204 15.18 12.73 0.48
CA PRO A 204 14.67 13.45 -0.67
C PRO A 204 14.65 14.96 -0.41
N PRO A 205 14.89 15.81 -1.44
CA PRO A 205 14.91 17.25 -1.27
C PRO A 205 13.63 17.79 -0.61
N GLY A 206 13.79 18.61 0.44
CA GLY A 206 12.66 19.22 1.16
C GLY A 206 11.92 18.28 2.11
N HIS A 207 12.43 17.07 2.33
CA HIS A 207 11.84 16.14 3.30
C HIS A 207 11.93 16.70 4.73
N PRO A 208 10.87 16.62 5.55
CA PRO A 208 10.87 17.19 6.90
C PRO A 208 12.01 16.65 7.78
N TRP A 209 12.40 15.39 7.58
CA TRP A 209 13.48 14.75 8.31
C TRP A 209 14.88 15.30 8.01
N GLN A 210 15.05 16.17 7.00
CA GLN A 210 16.33 16.85 6.75
C GLN A 210 16.70 17.83 7.88
N HIS A 211 15.71 18.38 8.58
CA HIS A 211 15.95 19.32 9.68
C HIS A 211 16.30 18.61 10.98
N ARG A 212 15.65 17.48 11.23
CA ARG A 212 15.87 16.62 12.39
C ARG A 212 15.42 15.21 12.05
N LEU A 213 16.33 14.25 12.17
CA LEU A 213 15.95 12.85 12.07
C LEU A 213 15.02 12.49 13.24
N PRO A 214 13.89 11.84 12.96
CA PRO A 214 12.98 11.32 13.97
C PRO A 214 13.60 10.15 14.75
N GLU A 215 12.94 9.79 15.85
CA GLU A 215 13.21 8.52 16.52
C GLU A 215 12.65 7.36 15.69
N TRP A 216 13.42 6.29 15.60
CA TRP A 216 13.26 5.18 14.67
C TRP A 216 13.26 3.88 15.46
#